data_AF-A0A8D7AE72-F1
#
_entry.id   AF-A0A8D7AE72-F1
#
_cell.length_a   1.000
_cell.length_b   1.000
_cell.length_c   1.000
_cell.angle_alpha   90.00
_cell.angle_beta   90.00
_cell.angle_gamma   90.00
#
_symmetry.space_group_name_H-M   'P 1'
#
loop_
_entity.id
_entity.type
_entity.pdbx_description
1 polymer ?
#
loop_
_entity_poly.entity_id
_entity_poly.type
_entity_poly.pdbx_seq_one_letter_code
_entity_poly.pdbx_strand_id
1 'polypeptide(L)'
;EVVEETLQGNKKMRRGACGWLRERKVRDLVRDKRRLVEVPYTATLAHTVNALVANRVSAVPVAAPPGQWIGAGGSMILESDRATGAVRKHYIGMVTMLDLLAHIAEEGDQNHGAGDESSAGPERDLERRMSVPVSSIIGHSLEGLSLWTLNPATSILDCMETFSKGVHRALIPLESQTNHAIAVELAEASPGYRMLTQMDVISFLREQNQELKGVLSHSVLELGAISEVIFSVSKHTKVMDTIRSMRAAGLGAVPVVEAPSDDQILQDGKGKRLIETFSATDLRGCPVVLLQSWLSLSVTEFKERLSMRGSNASIAPPMAGDDPSPETRRLITCSPETSLSDVIESAVSNHVHRLWVVDGEGLLQGVVSLTDMVRVVRDAVLRAEQELEGVVQHG
;
A
#
# COMPACT_ATOMS: atom_id res chain seq x y z
N GLU A 1 -29.24 -20.49 -25.27
CA GLU A 1 -29.67 -19.41 -24.35
C GLU A 1 -30.32 -19.91 -23.06
N VAL A 2 -31.64 -20.13 -22.93
CA VAL A 2 -32.25 -20.46 -21.61
C VAL A 2 -31.65 -21.73 -20.96
N VAL A 3 -31.35 -22.76 -21.75
CA VAL A 3 -30.73 -24.00 -21.26
C VAL A 3 -29.25 -23.79 -20.91
N GLU A 4 -28.54 -22.90 -21.62
CA GLU A 4 -27.15 -22.53 -21.31
C GLU A 4 -27.05 -21.66 -20.06
N GLU A 5 -27.96 -20.70 -19.87
CA GLU A 5 -28.05 -19.91 -18.63
C GLU A 5 -28.39 -20.79 -17.44
N THR A 6 -29.27 -21.79 -17.61
CA THR A 6 -29.61 -22.74 -16.56
C THR A 6 -28.44 -23.70 -16.25
N LEU A 7 -27.69 -24.12 -17.27
CA LEU A 7 -26.46 -24.93 -17.11
C LEU A 7 -25.30 -24.13 -16.51
N GLN A 8 -25.17 -22.84 -16.83
CA GLN A 8 -24.20 -21.92 -16.23
C GLN A 8 -24.56 -21.58 -14.79
N GLY A 9 -25.85 -21.35 -14.49
CA GLY A 9 -26.37 -21.20 -13.12
C GLY A 9 -26.12 -22.44 -12.27
N ASN A 10 -26.35 -23.64 -12.83
CA ASN A 10 -26.07 -24.90 -12.16
C ASN A 10 -24.56 -25.22 -12.03
N LYS A 11 -23.71 -24.75 -12.94
CA LYS A 11 -22.23 -24.82 -12.79
C LYS A 11 -21.71 -23.84 -11.74
N LYS A 12 -22.22 -22.61 -11.71
CA LYS A 12 -21.95 -21.61 -10.65
C LYS A 12 -22.33 -22.16 -9.27
N MET A 13 -23.52 -22.75 -9.16
CA MET A 13 -24.02 -23.34 -7.92
C MET A 13 -23.22 -24.58 -7.48
N ARG A 14 -22.52 -25.27 -8.39
CA ARG A 14 -21.72 -26.47 -8.10
C ARG A 14 -20.29 -26.19 -7.64
N ARG A 15 -19.76 -24.96 -7.76
CA ARG A 15 -18.34 -24.66 -7.51
C ARG A 15 -18.06 -23.77 -6.30
N GLY A 16 -19.10 -23.22 -5.67
CA GLY A 16 -18.97 -22.33 -4.51
C GLY A 16 -18.11 -21.09 -4.77
N ALA A 17 -17.86 -20.31 -3.72
CA ALA A 17 -16.99 -19.13 -3.78
C ALA A 17 -15.56 -19.47 -4.26
N CYS A 18 -15.04 -20.66 -3.89
CA CYS A 18 -13.70 -21.10 -4.25
C CYS A 18 -13.52 -21.26 -5.77
N GLY A 19 -14.36 -22.07 -6.42
CA GLY A 19 -14.26 -22.28 -7.86
C GLY A 19 -14.57 -21.00 -8.65
N TRP A 20 -15.46 -20.15 -8.14
CA TRP A 20 -15.72 -18.83 -8.73
C TRP A 20 -14.47 -17.93 -8.74
N LEU A 21 -13.68 -17.91 -7.65
CA LEU A 21 -12.41 -17.17 -7.60
C LEU A 21 -11.32 -17.79 -8.50
N ARG A 22 -11.32 -19.12 -8.70
CA ARG A 22 -10.37 -19.80 -9.62
C ARG A 22 -10.62 -19.50 -11.10
N GLU A 23 -11.88 -19.32 -11.47
CA GLU A 23 -12.28 -19.06 -12.86
C GLU A 23 -11.91 -17.65 -13.32
N ARG A 24 -11.94 -16.68 -12.41
CA ARG A 24 -11.59 -15.28 -12.69
C ARG A 24 -10.09 -15.04 -12.69
N LYS A 25 -9.63 -14.14 -13.57
CA LYS A 25 -8.21 -13.93 -13.84
C LYS A 25 -7.74 -12.55 -13.43
N VAL A 26 -6.48 -12.44 -13.02
CA VAL A 26 -5.89 -11.16 -12.59
C VAL A 26 -5.90 -10.10 -13.70
N ARG A 27 -5.86 -10.50 -14.97
CA ARG A 27 -6.00 -9.56 -16.11
C ARG A 27 -7.29 -8.74 -16.07
N ASP A 28 -8.36 -9.29 -15.49
CA ASP A 28 -9.66 -8.63 -15.45
C ASP A 28 -9.66 -7.51 -14.39
N LEU A 29 -8.86 -7.63 -13.33
CA LEU A 29 -8.69 -6.58 -12.30
C LEU A 29 -7.82 -5.41 -12.78
N VAL A 30 -6.96 -5.63 -13.77
CA VAL A 30 -6.01 -4.62 -14.25
C VAL A 30 -6.36 -4.04 -15.63
N ARG A 31 -7.42 -4.53 -16.27
CA ARG A 31 -7.79 -4.20 -17.65
C ARG A 31 -7.96 -2.70 -17.85
N ASP A 32 -8.76 -2.07 -16.99
CA ASP A 32 -9.12 -0.65 -17.08
C ASP A 32 -8.19 0.24 -16.25
N LYS A 33 -7.16 -0.35 -15.63
CA LYS A 33 -6.17 0.41 -14.89
C LYS A 33 -5.29 1.19 -15.86
N ARG A 34 -4.94 2.40 -15.43
CA ARG A 34 -3.93 3.23 -16.09
C ARG A 34 -2.62 2.46 -16.28
N ARG A 35 -1.85 2.91 -17.27
CA ARG A 35 -0.49 2.40 -17.50
C ARG A 35 0.37 2.53 -16.25
N LEU A 36 1.35 1.64 -16.17
CA LEU A 36 2.35 1.65 -15.11
C LEU A 36 3.10 2.98 -15.11
N VAL A 37 3.19 3.60 -13.94
CA VAL A 37 4.02 4.77 -13.70
C VAL A 37 5.35 4.26 -13.18
N GLU A 38 6.43 4.57 -13.89
CA GLU A 38 7.81 4.18 -13.55
C GLU A 38 8.75 5.37 -13.68
N VAL A 39 9.96 5.21 -13.15
CA VAL A 39 11.04 6.20 -13.25
C VAL A 39 12.33 5.54 -13.75
N PRO A 40 13.19 6.25 -14.50
CA PRO A 40 14.50 5.73 -14.86
C PRO A 40 15.39 5.64 -13.61
N TYR A 41 16.35 4.71 -13.62
CA TYR A 41 17.30 4.50 -12.51
C TYR A 41 18.14 5.74 -12.17
N THR A 42 18.33 6.64 -13.13
CA THR A 42 19.03 7.92 -12.98
C THR A 42 18.13 9.04 -12.46
N ALA A 43 16.82 8.84 -12.33
CA ALA A 43 15.92 9.84 -11.78
C ALA A 43 16.39 10.22 -10.38
N THR A 44 16.31 11.51 -10.05
CA THR A 44 16.62 11.96 -8.70
C THR A 44 15.48 11.60 -7.73
N LEU A 45 15.78 11.62 -6.44
CA LEU A 45 14.79 11.50 -5.38
C LEU A 45 13.67 12.54 -5.55
N ALA A 46 14.02 13.80 -5.85
CA ALA A 46 13.07 14.88 -6.13
C ALA A 46 12.11 14.54 -7.29
N HIS A 47 12.67 14.09 -8.42
CA HIS A 47 11.88 13.67 -9.57
C HIS A 47 10.90 12.55 -9.21
N THR A 48 11.36 11.61 -8.40
CA THR A 48 10.57 10.43 -8.00
C THR A 48 9.46 10.78 -7.02
N VAL A 49 9.71 11.66 -6.05
CA VAL A 49 8.66 12.22 -5.18
C VAL A 49 7.59 12.92 -6.03
N ASN A 50 8.00 13.74 -7.00
CA ASN A 50 7.06 14.41 -7.89
C ASN A 50 6.24 13.41 -8.71
N ALA A 51 6.85 12.34 -9.23
CA ALA A 51 6.15 11.28 -9.95
C ALA A 51 5.11 10.58 -9.06
N LEU A 52 5.45 10.25 -7.81
CA LEU A 52 4.55 9.63 -6.84
C LEU A 52 3.35 10.52 -6.49
N VAL A 53 3.61 11.80 -6.22
CA VAL A 53 2.58 12.79 -5.86
C VAL A 53 1.66 13.09 -7.04
N ALA A 54 2.23 13.43 -8.20
CA ALA A 54 1.46 13.78 -9.40
C ALA A 54 0.57 12.63 -9.88
N ASN A 55 1.05 11.39 -9.76
CA ASN A 55 0.28 10.21 -10.14
C ASN A 55 -0.53 9.62 -8.98
N ARG A 56 -0.48 10.17 -7.76
CA ARG A 56 -1.16 9.62 -6.58
C ARG A 56 -0.86 8.12 -6.38
N VAL A 57 0.42 7.74 -6.41
CA VAL A 57 0.90 6.36 -6.19
C VAL A 57 1.82 6.24 -4.98
N SER A 58 1.88 5.04 -4.39
CA SER A 58 2.67 4.74 -3.18
C SER A 58 4.07 4.21 -3.43
N ALA A 59 4.30 3.71 -4.63
CA ALA A 59 5.59 3.26 -5.08
C ALA A 59 5.63 3.33 -6.61
N VAL A 60 6.84 3.40 -7.14
CA VAL A 60 7.13 3.34 -8.57
C VAL A 60 8.22 2.31 -8.83
N PRO A 61 8.09 1.50 -9.89
CA PRO A 61 9.19 0.69 -10.38
C PRO A 61 10.30 1.56 -10.93
N VAL A 62 11.52 1.07 -10.80
CA VAL A 62 12.71 1.69 -11.36
C VAL A 62 13.17 0.89 -12.57
N ALA A 63 13.28 1.56 -13.72
CA ALA A 63 13.71 0.98 -14.99
C ALA A 63 15.16 1.35 -15.30
N ALA A 64 15.93 0.38 -15.80
CA ALA A 64 17.31 0.56 -16.21
C ALA A 64 17.62 -0.15 -17.54
N PRO A 65 18.73 0.22 -18.21
CA PRO A 65 19.22 -0.54 -19.36
C PRO A 65 19.48 -2.01 -19.00
N PRO A 66 19.18 -2.95 -19.92
CA PRO A 66 19.40 -4.37 -19.68
C PRO A 66 20.90 -4.72 -19.57
N GLY A 67 21.22 -5.76 -18.80
CA GLY A 67 22.56 -6.35 -18.74
C GLY A 67 23.55 -5.66 -17.78
N GLN A 68 23.15 -4.57 -17.12
CA GLN A 68 24.00 -3.83 -16.17
C GLN A 68 23.58 -3.99 -14.70
N TRP A 69 22.42 -4.61 -14.46
CA TRP A 69 21.79 -4.63 -13.15
C TRP A 69 21.26 -6.02 -12.81
N ILE A 70 21.29 -6.34 -11.52
CA ILE A 70 20.56 -7.49 -10.96
C ILE A 70 19.25 -6.93 -10.42
N GLY A 71 18.12 -7.44 -10.88
CA GLY A 71 16.83 -6.97 -10.39
C GLY A 71 16.61 -7.35 -8.93
N ALA A 72 15.88 -6.52 -8.19
CA ALA A 72 15.54 -6.75 -6.80
C ALA A 72 14.92 -8.14 -6.61
N GLY A 73 15.39 -8.87 -5.60
CA GLY A 73 15.02 -10.27 -5.36
C GLY A 73 15.49 -11.25 -6.43
N GLY A 74 16.47 -10.88 -7.27
CA GLY A 74 16.94 -11.68 -8.41
C GLY A 74 15.99 -11.66 -9.61
N SER A 75 15.09 -10.67 -9.68
CA SER A 75 14.05 -10.60 -10.71
C SER A 75 14.59 -10.24 -12.10
N MET A 76 14.06 -10.91 -13.12
CA MET A 76 14.39 -10.70 -14.55
C MET A 76 13.17 -10.17 -15.31
N ILE A 77 12.66 -9.02 -14.89
CA ILE A 77 11.48 -8.40 -15.50
C ILE A 77 11.93 -7.46 -16.61
N LEU A 78 11.85 -7.96 -17.83
CA LEU A 78 12.32 -7.28 -19.03
C LEU A 78 11.14 -6.83 -19.88
N GLU A 79 11.21 -5.60 -20.39
CA GLU A 79 10.32 -5.15 -21.46
C GLU A 79 11.10 -5.12 -22.77
N SER A 80 10.54 -5.79 -23.78
CA SER A 80 11.12 -5.88 -25.11
C SER A 80 10.31 -5.09 -26.13
N ASP A 81 10.99 -4.59 -27.15
CA ASP A 81 10.34 -4.04 -28.32
C ASP A 81 9.54 -5.12 -29.05
N ARG A 82 8.32 -4.80 -29.46
CA ARG A 82 7.45 -5.76 -30.13
C ARG A 82 7.88 -6.10 -31.55
N ALA A 83 8.43 -5.13 -32.29
CA ALA A 83 8.77 -5.32 -33.69
C ALA A 83 10.07 -6.11 -33.86
N THR A 84 11.05 -5.83 -33.00
CA THR A 84 12.41 -6.38 -33.09
C THR A 84 12.68 -7.50 -32.10
N GLY A 85 11.86 -7.64 -31.05
CA GLY A 85 12.12 -8.55 -29.93
C GLY A 85 13.29 -8.13 -29.05
N ALA A 86 13.93 -6.98 -29.32
CA ALA A 86 15.07 -6.51 -28.57
C ALA A 86 14.65 -6.02 -27.18
N VAL A 87 15.36 -6.45 -26.14
CA VAL A 87 15.14 -5.98 -24.77
C VAL A 87 15.46 -4.49 -24.69
N ARG A 88 14.50 -3.68 -24.25
CA ARG A 88 14.65 -2.23 -24.11
C ARG A 88 15.00 -1.80 -22.70
N LYS A 89 14.36 -2.42 -21.71
CA LYS A 89 14.52 -2.06 -20.30
C LYS A 89 14.36 -3.26 -19.38
N HIS A 90 14.97 -3.15 -18.22
CA HIS A 90 14.89 -4.06 -17.11
C HIS A 90 14.35 -3.29 -15.89
N TYR A 91 13.32 -3.82 -15.25
CA TYR A 91 12.89 -3.31 -13.95
C TYR A 91 13.77 -3.86 -12.85
N ILE A 92 14.51 -2.97 -12.19
CA ILE A 92 15.58 -3.34 -11.26
C ILE A 92 15.14 -3.28 -9.79
N GLY A 93 14.02 -2.64 -9.49
CA GLY A 93 13.46 -2.58 -8.15
C GLY A 93 12.22 -1.70 -8.06
N MET A 94 11.72 -1.52 -6.84
CA MET A 94 10.66 -0.57 -6.50
C MET A 94 11.21 0.46 -5.53
N VAL A 95 10.71 1.69 -5.64
CA VAL A 95 10.90 2.73 -4.64
C VAL A 95 9.54 3.11 -4.09
N THR A 96 9.37 2.93 -2.78
CA THR A 96 8.17 3.26 -2.02
C THR A 96 8.30 4.62 -1.34
N MET A 97 7.17 5.19 -0.89
CA MET A 97 7.21 6.36 -0.02
C MET A 97 8.07 6.14 1.23
N LEU A 98 8.07 4.93 1.81
CA LEU A 98 8.88 4.65 3.00
C LEU A 98 10.38 4.65 2.68
N ASP A 99 10.82 4.15 1.51
CA ASP A 99 12.23 4.23 1.08
C ASP A 99 12.71 5.68 1.02
N LEU A 100 11.90 6.54 0.38
CA LEU A 100 12.20 7.96 0.23
C LEU A 100 12.34 8.64 1.59
N LEU A 101 11.39 8.39 2.48
CA LEU A 101 11.34 9.01 3.79
C LEU A 101 12.45 8.51 4.71
N ALA A 102 12.72 7.20 4.66
CA ALA A 102 13.84 6.61 5.37
C ALA A 102 15.17 7.25 4.95
N HIS A 103 15.38 7.42 3.64
CA HIS A 103 16.58 8.08 3.12
C HIS A 103 16.67 9.54 3.55
N ILE A 104 15.57 10.29 3.49
CA ILE A 104 15.55 11.70 3.95
C ILE A 104 15.74 11.79 5.46
N ALA A 105 15.32 10.79 6.24
CA ALA A 105 15.45 10.77 7.70
C ALA A 105 16.77 10.15 8.22
N GLU A 106 17.59 9.52 7.36
CA GLU A 106 18.92 9.02 7.72
C GLU A 106 19.81 10.19 8.14
N GLU A 107 20.51 10.11 9.27
CA GLU A 107 21.51 11.13 9.58
C GLU A 107 22.65 11.04 8.56
N GLY A 108 23.10 12.19 8.05
CA GLY A 108 24.26 12.21 7.18
C GLY A 108 25.39 11.53 7.94
N ASP A 109 25.89 10.43 7.36
CA ASP A 109 26.92 9.61 8.00
C ASP A 109 28.06 10.54 8.45
N GLN A 110 28.31 10.60 9.76
CA GLN A 110 29.42 11.34 10.36
C GLN A 110 30.79 10.70 10.02
N ASN A 111 30.86 9.93 8.93
CA ASN A 111 32.04 9.28 8.38
C ASN A 111 32.70 10.07 7.24
N HIS A 112 32.38 11.36 7.06
CA HIS A 112 33.33 12.24 6.39
C HIS A 112 34.48 12.49 7.36
N GLY A 113 35.56 11.74 7.16
CA GLY A 113 36.80 11.85 7.90
C GLY A 113 37.21 13.31 8.12
N ALA A 114 37.74 13.57 9.30
CA ALA A 114 38.28 14.85 9.75
C ALA A 114 38.93 15.63 8.60
N GLY A 115 38.23 16.63 8.06
CA GLY A 115 38.78 17.42 6.96
C GLY A 115 37.80 18.12 6.03
N ASP A 116 36.58 18.48 6.44
CA ASP A 116 35.95 19.72 5.95
C ASP A 116 34.77 20.09 6.85
N GLU A 117 34.91 21.15 7.63
CA GLU A 117 33.78 21.78 8.35
C GLU A 117 32.86 22.44 7.31
N SER A 118 32.08 21.64 6.59
CA SER A 118 31.05 22.17 5.71
C SER A 118 29.84 22.62 6.55
N SER A 119 29.83 23.93 6.81
CA SER A 119 28.73 24.79 7.24
C SER A 119 27.54 24.78 6.26
N ALA A 120 27.09 23.59 5.85
CA ALA A 120 25.89 23.45 5.05
C ALA A 120 24.67 23.47 5.99
N GLY A 121 23.88 24.56 5.94
CA GLY A 121 22.61 24.64 6.67
C GLY A 121 21.65 23.50 6.29
N PRO A 122 20.63 23.23 7.12
CA PRO A 122 19.70 22.09 6.93
C PRO A 122 19.00 22.05 5.56
N GLU A 123 18.86 23.19 4.88
CA GLU A 123 18.31 23.27 3.52
C GLU A 123 19.26 22.66 2.46
N ARG A 124 20.58 22.89 2.59
CA ARG A 124 21.58 22.35 1.65
C ARG A 124 21.76 20.84 1.82
N ASP A 125 21.57 20.32 3.02
CA ASP A 125 21.58 18.88 3.28
C ASP A 125 20.36 18.19 2.64
N LEU A 126 19.15 18.75 2.78
CA LEU A 126 17.98 18.24 2.09
C LEU A 126 18.15 18.27 0.57
N GLU A 127 18.63 19.39 0.00
CA GLU A 127 18.83 19.51 -1.44
C GLU A 127 19.82 18.45 -1.98
N ARG A 128 20.90 18.19 -1.25
CA ARG A 128 21.86 17.13 -1.57
C ARG A 128 21.20 15.75 -1.56
N ARG A 129 20.41 15.43 -0.53
CA ARG A 129 19.67 14.15 -0.43
C ARG A 129 18.61 14.02 -1.52
N MET A 130 17.93 15.11 -1.85
CA MET A 130 16.92 15.13 -2.91
C MET A 130 17.52 14.94 -4.33
N SER A 131 18.83 15.09 -4.47
CA SER A 131 19.55 14.98 -5.75
C SER A 131 20.13 13.60 -6.03
N VAL A 132 20.10 12.66 -5.06
CA VAL A 132 20.66 11.32 -5.27
C VAL A 132 19.83 10.52 -6.30
N PRO A 133 20.46 9.66 -7.11
CA PRO A 133 19.74 8.80 -8.05
C PRO A 133 18.93 7.74 -7.31
N VAL A 134 17.74 7.42 -7.81
CA VAL A 134 16.84 6.48 -7.16
C VAL A 134 17.35 5.04 -7.14
N SER A 135 18.31 4.70 -8.00
CA SER A 135 18.98 3.40 -7.94
C SER A 135 19.71 3.17 -6.61
N SER A 136 20.13 4.21 -5.89
CA SER A 136 20.86 4.05 -4.63
C SER A 136 19.97 3.86 -3.40
N ILE A 137 18.65 4.02 -3.54
CA ILE A 137 17.68 3.92 -2.43
C ILE A 137 16.80 2.68 -2.50
N ILE A 138 16.87 1.92 -3.61
CA ILE A 138 16.11 0.68 -3.76
C ILE A 138 16.49 -0.26 -2.61
N GLY A 139 15.48 -0.74 -1.90
CA GLY A 139 15.67 -1.68 -0.81
C GLY A 139 15.94 -1.07 0.57
N HIS A 140 15.78 0.25 0.74
CA HIS A 140 15.76 0.87 2.07
C HIS A 140 14.62 0.35 2.96
N SER A 141 13.59 -0.22 2.33
CA SER A 141 12.47 -0.97 2.90
C SER A 141 12.42 -2.38 2.29
N LEU A 142 11.84 -3.33 3.06
CA LEU A 142 11.66 -4.71 2.60
C LEU A 142 10.81 -4.80 1.32
N GLU A 143 9.83 -3.92 1.16
CA GLU A 143 8.98 -3.89 -0.03
C GLU A 143 9.79 -3.51 -1.27
N GLY A 144 10.75 -2.58 -1.14
CA GLY A 144 11.64 -2.17 -2.23
C GLY A 144 12.60 -3.27 -2.72
N LEU A 145 12.84 -4.31 -1.90
CA LEU A 145 13.73 -5.43 -2.22
C LEU A 145 13.08 -6.52 -3.09
N SER A 146 11.79 -6.41 -3.40
CA SER A 146 11.09 -7.43 -4.16
C SER A 146 10.28 -6.84 -5.31
N LEU A 147 10.34 -7.52 -6.45
CA LEU A 147 9.57 -7.21 -7.64
C LEU A 147 8.85 -8.46 -8.09
N TRP A 148 7.53 -8.45 -7.96
CA TRP A 148 6.68 -9.59 -8.30
C TRP A 148 6.03 -9.41 -9.66
N THR A 149 5.92 -10.49 -10.42
CA THR A 149 5.09 -10.57 -11.62
C THR A 149 4.09 -11.69 -11.49
N LEU A 150 2.90 -11.52 -12.06
CA LEU A 150 1.93 -12.59 -12.21
C LEU A 150 1.52 -12.71 -13.67
N ASN A 151 1.30 -13.94 -14.12
CA ASN A 151 0.76 -14.18 -15.46
C ASN A 151 -0.67 -13.58 -15.52
N PRO A 152 -1.07 -12.93 -16.63
CA PRO A 152 -2.42 -12.40 -16.80
C PRO A 152 -3.55 -13.44 -16.59
N ALA A 153 -3.25 -14.71 -16.86
CA ALA A 153 -4.16 -15.84 -16.69
C ALA A 153 -4.09 -16.51 -15.30
N THR A 154 -3.24 -16.02 -14.39
CA THR A 154 -3.26 -16.42 -12.98
C THR A 154 -4.65 -16.16 -12.40
N SER A 155 -5.19 -17.13 -11.65
CA SER A 155 -6.50 -16.97 -11.03
C SER A 155 -6.46 -15.94 -9.91
N ILE A 156 -7.60 -15.33 -9.56
CA ILE A 156 -7.67 -14.44 -8.41
C ILE A 156 -7.33 -15.21 -7.13
N LEU A 157 -7.78 -16.46 -6.98
CA LEU A 157 -7.45 -17.28 -5.82
C LEU A 157 -5.95 -17.54 -5.65
N ASP A 158 -5.23 -17.81 -6.74
CA ASP A 158 -3.77 -17.99 -6.71
C ASP A 158 -3.03 -16.66 -6.46
N CYS A 159 -3.55 -15.55 -6.97
CA CYS A 159 -3.04 -14.23 -6.65
C CYS A 159 -3.17 -13.94 -5.14
N MET A 160 -4.28 -14.32 -4.53
CA MET A 160 -4.52 -14.16 -3.09
C MET A 160 -3.50 -14.94 -2.24
N GLU A 161 -2.99 -16.09 -2.71
CA GLU A 161 -1.92 -16.83 -2.00
C GLU A 161 -0.61 -16.03 -1.92
N THR A 162 -0.29 -15.30 -2.98
CA THR A 162 0.92 -14.47 -3.04
C THR A 162 0.72 -13.25 -2.13
N PHE A 163 -0.45 -12.61 -2.21
CA PHE A 163 -0.77 -11.40 -1.45
C PHE A 163 -1.01 -11.65 0.04
N SER A 164 -1.48 -12.83 0.45
CA SER A 164 -1.62 -13.20 1.86
C SER A 164 -0.27 -13.41 2.57
N LYS A 165 0.84 -13.52 1.82
CA LYS A 165 2.20 -13.76 2.33
C LYS A 165 3.06 -12.49 2.37
N GLY A 166 2.44 -11.31 2.33
CA GLY A 166 3.13 -10.02 2.46
C GLY A 166 3.60 -9.40 1.14
N VAL A 167 3.20 -9.95 0.00
CA VAL A 167 3.38 -9.26 -1.29
C VAL A 167 2.28 -8.22 -1.45
N HIS A 168 2.65 -6.94 -1.49
CA HIS A 168 1.67 -5.84 -1.57
C HIS A 168 1.26 -5.49 -3.01
N ARG A 169 2.10 -5.86 -3.98
CA ARG A 169 1.94 -5.48 -5.38
C ARG A 169 2.60 -6.46 -6.35
N ALA A 170 2.06 -6.57 -7.55
CA ALA A 170 2.63 -7.34 -8.65
C ALA A 170 2.43 -6.64 -10.00
N LEU A 171 3.42 -6.80 -10.88
CA LEU A 171 3.38 -6.36 -12.26
C LEU A 171 2.68 -7.42 -13.12
N ILE A 172 1.62 -7.01 -13.83
CA ILE A 172 0.86 -7.85 -14.74
C ILE A 172 1.23 -7.46 -16.18
N PRO A 173 1.86 -8.33 -16.98
CA PRO A 173 2.20 -8.03 -18.35
C PRO A 173 0.93 -8.04 -19.20
N LEU A 174 0.47 -6.90 -19.69
CA LEU A 174 -0.67 -6.81 -20.59
C LEU A 174 -0.21 -6.46 -21.99
N GLU A 175 -0.91 -7.03 -22.97
CA GLU A 175 -0.73 -6.57 -24.34
C GLU A 175 -1.29 -5.15 -24.48
N SER A 176 -0.43 -4.18 -24.77
CA SER A 176 -0.83 -2.84 -25.17
C SER A 176 -1.76 -2.93 -26.39
N GLN A 177 -3.01 -2.46 -26.23
CA GLN A 177 -3.73 -1.85 -27.34
C GLN A 177 -3.07 -0.50 -27.59
N THR A 178 -2.70 -0.26 -28.85
CA THR A 178 -2.05 0.97 -29.34
C THR A 178 -2.99 2.17 -29.18
N ASN A 179 -3.09 2.73 -27.97
CA ASN A 179 -3.64 4.07 -27.79
C ASN A 179 -2.48 5.05 -27.62
N HIS A 180 -2.27 5.89 -28.63
CA HIS A 180 -1.42 7.07 -28.55
C HIS A 180 -2.01 8.05 -27.53
N ALA A 181 -1.59 7.95 -26.28
CA ALA A 181 -1.80 9.01 -25.30
C ALA A 181 -0.51 9.81 -25.19
N ILE A 182 -0.62 11.11 -25.41
CA ILE A 182 0.46 12.09 -25.32
C ILE A 182 1.04 12.04 -23.90
N ALA A 183 2.33 11.73 -23.80
CA ALA A 183 3.07 11.72 -22.56
C ALA A 183 3.25 13.16 -22.06
N VAL A 184 2.98 13.39 -20.78
CA VAL A 184 3.56 14.53 -20.07
C VAL A 184 5.01 14.14 -19.77
N GLU A 185 5.96 15.00 -20.15
CA GLU A 185 7.39 14.76 -20.42
C GLU A 185 8.28 14.18 -19.29
N LEU A 186 7.74 13.53 -18.25
CA LEU A 186 8.54 13.11 -17.09
C LEU A 186 8.19 11.72 -16.52
N ALA A 187 7.26 10.98 -17.14
CA ALA A 187 6.96 9.59 -16.80
C ALA A 187 6.81 8.74 -18.08
N GLU A 188 7.66 7.72 -18.25
CA GLU A 188 7.47 6.74 -19.31
C GLU A 188 6.36 5.77 -18.89
N ALA A 189 5.18 5.88 -19.49
CA ALA A 189 4.14 4.92 -19.25
C ALA A 189 4.52 3.59 -19.91
N SER A 190 4.86 2.54 -19.15
CA SER A 190 5.11 1.23 -19.76
C SER A 190 3.86 0.75 -20.52
N PRO A 191 4.01 0.45 -21.82
CA PRO A 191 2.91 -0.09 -22.61
C PRO A 191 2.59 -1.54 -22.21
N GLY A 192 3.56 -2.24 -21.60
CA GLY A 192 3.52 -3.69 -21.39
C GLY A 192 3.05 -4.13 -20.01
N TYR A 193 2.99 -3.25 -19.00
CA TYR A 193 2.64 -3.67 -17.64
C TYR A 193 1.52 -2.85 -17.00
N ARG A 194 0.82 -3.48 -16.05
CA ARG A 194 -0.10 -2.84 -15.11
C ARG A 194 0.25 -3.25 -13.68
N MET A 195 0.02 -2.35 -12.74
CA MET A 195 0.21 -2.62 -11.32
C MET A 195 -1.07 -3.21 -10.73
N LEU A 196 -0.99 -4.44 -10.21
CA LEU A 196 -2.00 -5.04 -9.34
C LEU A 196 -1.54 -4.89 -7.89
N THR A 197 -2.45 -4.53 -6.99
CA THR A 197 -2.19 -4.31 -5.56
C THR A 197 -3.21 -5.06 -4.71
N GLN A 198 -2.91 -5.26 -3.43
CA GLN A 198 -3.87 -5.82 -2.48
C GLN A 198 -5.18 -5.01 -2.43
N MET A 199 -5.12 -3.67 -2.54
CA MET A 199 -6.32 -2.82 -2.55
C MET A 199 -7.22 -3.12 -3.77
N ASP A 200 -6.64 -3.47 -4.93
CA ASP A 200 -7.44 -3.85 -6.09
C ASP A 200 -8.19 -5.17 -5.85
N VAL A 201 -7.51 -6.14 -5.22
CA VAL A 201 -8.15 -7.42 -4.86
C VAL A 201 -9.25 -7.18 -3.84
N ILE A 202 -9.01 -6.40 -2.78
CA ILE A 202 -10.02 -6.09 -1.76
C ILE A 202 -11.19 -5.29 -2.34
N SER A 203 -10.94 -4.33 -3.24
CA SER A 203 -11.99 -3.59 -3.95
C SER A 203 -12.82 -4.52 -4.83
N PHE A 204 -12.19 -5.48 -5.51
CA PHE A 204 -12.88 -6.50 -6.26
C PHE A 204 -13.75 -7.40 -5.35
N LEU A 205 -13.26 -7.83 -4.18
CA LEU A 205 -14.05 -8.64 -3.25
C LEU A 205 -15.27 -7.86 -2.72
N ARG A 206 -15.11 -6.56 -2.44
CA ARG A 206 -16.20 -5.64 -2.05
C ARG A 206 -17.31 -5.60 -3.10
N GLU A 207 -16.96 -5.40 -4.37
CA GLU A 207 -17.94 -5.34 -5.47
C GLU A 207 -18.69 -6.66 -5.66
N GLN A 208 -18.12 -7.77 -5.18
CA GLN A 208 -18.62 -9.12 -5.38
C GLN A 208 -19.15 -9.72 -4.07
N ASN A 209 -19.55 -8.86 -3.12
CA ASN A 209 -20.00 -9.24 -1.78
C ASN A 209 -21.10 -10.31 -1.79
N GLN A 210 -21.98 -10.32 -2.78
CA GLN A 210 -23.04 -11.34 -2.87
C GLN A 210 -22.51 -12.76 -3.10
N GLU A 211 -21.51 -12.93 -3.97
CA GLU A 211 -20.91 -14.23 -4.28
C GLU A 211 -20.05 -14.76 -3.13
N LEU A 212 -19.58 -13.85 -2.25
CA LEU A 212 -18.71 -14.13 -1.11
C LEU A 212 -19.43 -13.98 0.24
N LYS A 213 -20.76 -13.80 0.24
CA LYS A 213 -21.53 -13.43 1.43
C LYS A 213 -21.31 -14.41 2.58
N GLY A 214 -21.22 -15.70 2.29
CA GLY A 214 -21.01 -16.75 3.29
C GLY A 214 -19.69 -16.60 4.07
N VAL A 215 -18.70 -15.90 3.53
CA VAL A 215 -17.45 -15.58 4.24
C VAL A 215 -17.48 -14.17 4.81
N LEU A 216 -17.88 -13.19 4.00
CA LEU A 216 -17.77 -11.77 4.34
C LEU A 216 -18.73 -11.33 5.46
N SER A 217 -19.78 -12.10 5.76
CA SER A 217 -20.69 -11.80 6.87
C SER A 217 -20.13 -12.14 8.25
N HIS A 218 -19.10 -12.98 8.34
CA HIS A 218 -18.50 -13.35 9.62
C HIS A 218 -17.67 -12.20 10.18
N SER A 219 -17.51 -12.17 11.51
CA SER A 219 -16.71 -11.15 12.17
C SER A 219 -15.22 -11.34 11.91
N VAL A 220 -14.46 -10.25 12.01
CA VAL A 220 -12.99 -10.31 11.91
C VAL A 220 -12.35 -11.17 13.01
N LEU A 221 -12.98 -11.26 14.17
CA LEU A 221 -12.57 -12.16 15.25
C LEU A 221 -12.79 -13.63 14.88
N GLU A 222 -14.00 -14.00 14.44
CA GLU A 222 -14.34 -15.37 14.04
C GLU A 222 -13.43 -15.91 12.93
N LEU A 223 -13.06 -15.04 11.99
CA LEU A 223 -12.20 -15.39 10.88
C LEU A 223 -10.70 -15.44 11.24
N GLY A 224 -10.30 -15.00 12.43
CA GLY A 224 -8.89 -14.90 12.82
C GLY A 224 -8.12 -13.86 12.00
N ALA A 225 -8.76 -12.74 11.65
CA ALA A 225 -8.18 -11.67 10.86
C ALA A 225 -7.38 -10.67 11.71
N ILE A 226 -7.57 -10.69 13.03
CA ILE A 226 -6.97 -9.73 13.96
C ILE A 226 -5.53 -10.16 14.28
N SER A 227 -4.58 -9.27 14.01
CA SER A 227 -3.23 -9.35 14.59
C SER A 227 -3.18 -8.59 15.90
N GLU A 228 -2.82 -9.25 16.99
CA GLU A 228 -2.69 -8.63 18.32
C GLU A 228 -1.36 -7.91 18.53
N VAL A 229 -0.39 -8.09 17.63
CA VAL A 229 0.93 -7.44 17.73
C VAL A 229 0.83 -6.03 17.16
N ILE A 230 0.79 -5.04 18.06
CA ILE A 230 0.63 -3.63 17.70
C ILE A 230 1.87 -2.85 18.16
N PHE A 231 2.63 -2.33 17.21
CA PHE A 231 3.69 -1.37 17.52
C PHE A 231 3.16 0.06 17.34
N SER A 232 3.23 0.85 18.40
CA SER A 232 2.69 2.20 18.49
C SER A 232 3.77 3.23 18.85
N VAL A 233 3.48 4.50 18.58
CA VAL A 233 4.30 5.65 18.98
C VAL A 233 3.50 6.61 19.85
N SER A 234 4.17 7.34 20.74
CA SER A 234 3.52 8.40 21.51
C SER A 234 3.14 9.58 20.60
N LYS A 235 2.07 10.31 20.95
CA LYS A 235 1.68 11.55 20.27
C LYS A 235 2.77 12.63 20.23
N HIS A 236 3.75 12.53 21.14
CA HIS A 236 4.88 13.46 21.25
C HIS A 236 6.10 13.03 20.42
N THR A 237 6.11 11.81 19.89
CA THR A 237 7.22 11.30 19.07
C THR A 237 7.37 12.16 17.81
N LYS A 238 8.62 12.45 17.43
CA LYS A 238 8.92 13.21 16.22
C LYS A 238 8.68 12.38 14.97
N VAL A 239 8.37 13.05 13.87
CA VAL A 239 8.14 12.42 12.55
C VAL A 239 9.39 11.66 12.09
N MET A 240 10.59 12.23 12.19
CA MET A 240 11.83 11.53 11.82
C MET A 240 12.02 10.22 12.58
N ASP A 241 11.85 10.27 13.90
CA ASP A 241 12.07 9.12 14.77
C ASP A 241 11.05 8.02 14.46
N THR A 242 9.80 8.43 14.19
CA THR A 242 8.74 7.51 13.78
C THR A 242 9.06 6.84 12.44
N ILE A 243 9.54 7.58 11.43
CA ILE A 243 9.94 7.03 10.13
C ILE A 243 11.09 6.03 10.29
N ARG A 244 12.11 6.35 11.10
CA ARG A 244 13.24 5.46 11.36
C ARG A 244 12.79 4.16 12.02
N SER A 245 11.95 4.27 13.04
CA SER A 245 11.44 3.07 13.72
C SER A 245 10.50 2.26 12.82
N MET A 246 9.65 2.91 12.02
CA MET A 246 8.83 2.25 11.00
C MET A 246 9.69 1.47 10.01
N ARG A 247 10.77 2.07 9.50
CA ARG A 247 11.71 1.39 8.61
C ARG A 247 12.36 0.19 9.30
N ALA A 248 12.90 0.37 10.51
CA ALA A 248 13.57 -0.69 11.27
C ALA A 248 12.64 -1.88 11.57
N ALA A 249 11.36 -1.61 11.82
CA ALA A 249 10.34 -2.63 12.09
C ALA A 249 9.59 -3.11 10.84
N GLY A 250 9.91 -2.60 9.63
CA GLY A 250 9.21 -2.97 8.39
C GLY A 250 7.73 -2.54 8.35
N LEU A 251 7.35 -1.46 9.04
CA LEU A 251 5.98 -1.01 9.18
C LEU A 251 5.63 0.08 8.16
N GLY A 252 4.52 -0.12 7.44
CA GLY A 252 3.96 0.92 6.54
C GLY A 252 3.13 2.01 7.26
N ALA A 253 2.70 1.75 8.49
CA ALA A 253 1.98 2.69 9.36
C ALA A 253 2.03 2.24 10.82
N VAL A 254 1.82 3.19 11.74
CA VAL A 254 1.74 2.99 13.19
C VAL A 254 0.53 3.75 13.78
N PRO A 255 -0.12 3.21 14.83
CA PRO A 255 -1.06 3.96 15.62
C PRO A 255 -0.30 4.93 16.54
N VAL A 256 -0.82 6.14 16.65
CA VAL A 256 -0.38 7.17 17.58
C VAL A 256 -1.27 7.08 18.81
N VAL A 257 -0.66 6.96 19.98
CA VAL A 257 -1.39 6.66 21.22
C VAL A 257 -1.13 7.69 22.32
N GLU A 258 -2.09 7.78 23.24
CA GLU A 258 -1.92 8.49 24.50
C GLU A 258 -1.04 7.64 25.42
N ALA A 259 0.25 7.96 25.48
CA ALA A 259 1.21 7.26 26.32
C ALA A 259 2.37 8.20 26.69
N PRO A 260 2.97 8.02 27.89
CA PRO A 260 4.20 8.71 28.24
C PRO A 260 5.29 8.43 27.20
N SER A 261 6.19 9.39 27.01
CA SER A 261 7.37 9.20 26.18
C SER A 261 8.34 8.28 26.91
N ASP A 262 8.30 6.98 26.60
CA ASP A 262 9.30 6.01 27.07
C ASP A 262 10.62 6.16 26.30
N ASP A 263 11.70 5.57 26.83
CA ASP A 263 13.02 5.55 26.17
C ASP A 263 12.99 4.84 24.81
N GLN A 264 12.04 3.92 24.60
CA GLN A 264 11.81 3.25 23.32
C GLN A 264 10.71 3.95 22.52
N ILE A 265 11.05 4.39 21.31
CA ILE A 265 10.12 5.08 20.39
C ILE A 265 8.94 4.18 20.00
N LEU A 266 9.22 2.93 19.59
CA LEU A 266 8.18 1.94 19.34
C LEU A 266 7.90 1.17 20.62
N GLN A 267 6.63 1.15 20.99
CA GLN A 267 6.12 0.53 22.19
C GLN A 267 4.90 -0.33 21.87
N ASP A 268 4.59 -1.30 22.74
CA ASP A 268 3.35 -2.08 22.62
C ASP A 268 2.15 -1.14 22.66
N GLY A 269 1.28 -1.22 21.65
CA GLY A 269 0.08 -0.43 21.52
C GLY A 269 -1.15 -1.03 22.19
N LYS A 270 -1.12 -2.32 22.55
CA LYS A 270 -2.29 -3.01 23.10
C LYS A 270 -2.74 -2.36 24.42
N GLY A 271 -4.05 -2.13 24.55
CA GLY A 271 -4.67 -1.48 25.70
C GLY A 271 -4.46 0.04 25.78
N LYS A 272 -3.74 0.66 24.83
CA LYS A 272 -3.55 2.12 24.78
C LYS A 272 -4.64 2.80 23.98
N ARG A 273 -4.95 4.04 24.34
CA ARG A 273 -5.97 4.85 23.66
C ARG A 273 -5.45 5.33 22.32
N LEU A 274 -6.14 4.97 21.24
CA LEU A 274 -5.81 5.44 19.90
C LEU A 274 -6.16 6.93 19.76
N ILE A 275 -5.20 7.72 19.29
CA ILE A 275 -5.39 9.12 18.95
C ILE A 275 -5.51 9.29 17.44
N GLU A 276 -4.58 8.71 16.67
CA GLU A 276 -4.59 8.78 15.21
C GLU A 276 -3.68 7.74 14.55
N THR A 277 -3.57 7.80 13.22
CA THR A 277 -2.68 6.93 12.43
C THR A 277 -1.65 7.77 11.71
N PHE A 278 -0.39 7.34 11.80
CA PHE A 278 0.71 7.85 10.99
C PHE A 278 1.19 6.77 10.02
N SER A 279 1.26 7.13 8.73
CA SER A 279 1.59 6.22 7.64
C SER A 279 2.60 6.85 6.68
N ALA A 280 3.31 6.01 5.93
CA ALA A 280 4.20 6.50 4.87
C ALA A 280 3.44 7.33 3.80
N THR A 281 2.11 7.16 3.71
CA THR A 281 1.29 7.88 2.73
C THR A 281 0.89 9.28 3.16
N ASP A 282 0.88 9.59 4.46
CA ASP A 282 0.56 10.93 4.97
C ASP A 282 1.52 11.99 4.43
N LEU A 283 2.77 11.59 4.19
CA LEU A 283 3.83 12.46 3.71
C LEU A 283 3.71 12.84 2.24
N ARG A 284 2.84 12.18 1.44
CA ARG A 284 2.50 12.67 0.10
C ARG A 284 1.81 14.04 0.14
N GLY A 285 1.11 14.34 1.23
CA GLY A 285 0.47 15.64 1.43
C GLY A 285 1.45 16.75 1.83
N CYS A 286 2.71 16.41 2.15
CA CYS A 286 3.73 17.36 2.56
C CYS A 286 4.52 17.86 1.33
N PRO A 287 4.50 19.17 1.03
CA PRO A 287 5.37 19.73 -0.01
C PRO A 287 6.84 19.48 0.31
N VAL A 288 7.63 19.08 -0.68
CA VAL A 288 9.08 18.79 -0.53
C VAL A 288 9.83 19.91 0.18
N VAL A 289 9.52 21.17 -0.15
CA VAL A 289 10.16 22.37 0.43
C VAL A 289 9.94 22.48 1.95
N LEU A 290 8.81 21.98 2.45
CA LEU A 290 8.47 22.02 3.88
C LEU A 290 8.91 20.76 4.62
N LEU A 291 9.25 19.70 3.89
CA LEU A 291 9.51 18.38 4.45
C LEU A 291 10.57 18.43 5.56
N GLN A 292 11.71 19.08 5.33
CA GLN A 292 12.77 19.18 6.35
C GLN A 292 12.28 19.82 7.66
N SER A 293 11.53 20.91 7.55
CA SER A 293 11.00 21.62 8.73
C SER A 293 9.91 20.82 9.45
N TRP A 294 9.26 19.90 8.75
CA TRP A 294 8.15 19.10 9.26
C TRP A 294 8.59 17.79 9.87
N LEU A 295 9.75 17.28 9.44
CA LEU A 295 10.39 16.09 9.97
C LEU A 295 10.74 16.23 11.47
N SER A 296 11.05 17.44 11.94
CA SER A 296 11.36 17.72 13.36
C SER A 296 10.14 17.89 14.26
N LEU A 297 8.93 18.00 13.69
CA LEU A 297 7.69 18.17 14.44
C LEU A 297 7.27 16.87 15.10
N SER A 298 6.41 16.98 16.11
CA SER A 298 5.66 15.82 16.60
C SER A 298 4.72 15.29 15.52
N VAL A 299 4.42 14.00 15.55
CA VAL A 299 3.47 13.37 14.61
C VAL A 299 2.11 14.07 14.64
N THR A 300 1.63 14.43 15.83
CA THR A 300 0.34 15.13 16.01
C THR A 300 0.36 16.50 15.33
N GLU A 301 1.39 17.30 15.59
CA GLU A 301 1.53 18.64 14.99
C GLU A 301 1.69 18.55 13.45
N PHE A 302 2.42 17.55 12.97
CA PHE A 302 2.55 17.28 11.54
C PHE A 302 1.19 17.01 10.89
N LYS A 303 0.36 16.17 11.51
CA LYS A 303 -0.98 15.82 11.01
C LYS A 303 -1.93 17.02 11.07
N GLU A 304 -1.87 17.84 12.12
CA GLU A 304 -2.55 19.15 12.23
C GLU A 304 -2.24 20.06 11.05
N ARG A 305 -0.96 20.23 10.72
CA ARG A 305 -0.56 21.06 9.58
C ARG A 305 -1.02 20.50 8.23
N LEU A 306 -1.09 19.18 8.08
CA LEU A 306 -1.65 18.56 6.87
C LEU A 306 -3.15 18.85 6.71
N SER A 307 -3.94 18.70 7.78
CA SER A 307 -5.38 18.95 7.72
C SER A 307 -5.72 20.40 7.41
N MET A 308 -5.03 21.36 8.04
CA MET A 308 -5.24 22.80 7.81
C MET A 308 -4.93 23.23 6.38
N ARG A 309 -4.12 22.46 5.64
CA ARG A 309 -3.87 22.69 4.21
C ARG A 309 -4.95 22.08 3.31
N GLY A 310 -5.52 20.94 3.71
CA GLY A 310 -6.60 20.29 2.97
C GLY A 310 -7.90 21.11 2.94
N SER A 311 -8.24 21.76 4.05
CA SER A 311 -9.43 22.62 4.19
C SER A 311 -9.33 23.96 3.43
N ASN A 312 -8.12 24.46 3.17
CA ASN A 312 -7.90 25.66 2.37
C ASN A 312 -7.95 25.42 0.85
N ALA A 313 -8.07 24.17 0.40
CA ALA A 313 -8.17 23.81 -1.02
C ALA A 313 -9.63 23.71 -1.54
N SER A 314 -10.63 23.78 -0.65
CA SER A 314 -12.05 23.83 -1.04
C SER A 314 -12.53 25.28 -1.11
N ILE A 315 -12.60 25.85 -2.33
CA ILE A 315 -13.21 27.17 -2.62
C ILE A 315 -14.75 27.04 -2.71
N ALA A 316 -15.38 26.38 -1.74
CA ALA A 316 -16.82 26.42 -1.58
C ALA A 316 -17.11 27.20 -0.29
N PRO A 317 -17.91 28.28 -0.33
CA PRO A 317 -18.31 28.96 0.89
C PRO A 317 -19.05 27.97 1.79
N PRO A 318 -18.79 27.95 3.10
CA PRO A 318 -19.60 27.17 4.02
C PRO A 318 -21.04 27.65 3.93
N MET A 319 -21.96 26.73 3.65
CA MET A 319 -23.40 26.99 3.77
C MET A 319 -23.68 27.35 5.23
N ALA A 320 -24.34 28.48 5.45
CA ALA A 320 -24.65 28.99 6.78
C ALA A 320 -25.52 27.97 7.53
N GLY A 321 -24.95 27.26 8.50
CA GLY A 321 -25.65 26.27 9.31
C GLY A 321 -24.75 25.26 10.02
N ASP A 322 -23.52 25.04 9.55
CA ASP A 322 -22.59 24.13 10.21
C ASP A 322 -21.86 24.84 11.36
N ASP A 323 -22.14 24.36 12.57
CA ASP A 323 -21.39 24.65 13.79
C ASP A 323 -19.91 24.29 13.56
N PRO A 324 -18.94 25.22 13.75
CA PRO A 324 -17.53 24.94 13.56
C PRO A 324 -17.00 24.16 14.77
N SER A 325 -17.51 22.95 14.98
CA SER A 325 -16.76 21.95 15.72
C SER A 325 -15.53 21.61 14.86
N PRO A 326 -14.31 21.62 15.42
CA PRO A 326 -13.13 21.16 14.69
C PRO A 326 -13.48 19.75 14.20
N GLU A 327 -13.49 19.52 12.89
CA GLU A 327 -13.76 18.19 12.32
C GLU A 327 -12.86 17.18 13.04
N THR A 328 -13.41 16.46 14.02
CA THR A 328 -12.67 15.46 14.77
C THR A 328 -12.27 14.44 13.73
N ARG A 329 -10.97 14.39 13.37
CA ARG A 329 -10.46 13.48 12.35
C ARG A 329 -11.05 12.11 12.61
N ARG A 330 -11.90 11.64 11.69
CA ARG A 330 -12.61 10.38 11.88
C ARG A 330 -11.59 9.27 11.90
N LEU A 331 -11.42 8.65 13.07
CA LEU A 331 -10.59 7.46 13.21
C LEU A 331 -11.23 6.33 12.41
N ILE A 332 -10.42 5.67 11.58
CA ILE A 332 -10.87 4.51 10.82
C ILE A 332 -10.53 3.26 11.64
N THR A 333 -11.52 2.80 12.40
CA THR A 333 -11.42 1.68 13.35
C THR A 333 -12.55 0.68 13.14
N CYS A 334 -12.42 -0.50 13.76
CA CYS A 334 -13.48 -1.50 13.87
C CYS A 334 -13.45 -2.17 15.25
N SER A 335 -14.51 -2.90 15.61
CA SER A 335 -14.52 -3.79 16.77
C SER A 335 -14.21 -5.23 16.35
N PRO A 336 -13.85 -6.13 17.28
CA PRO A 336 -13.63 -7.55 16.98
C PRO A 336 -14.83 -8.24 16.30
N GLU A 337 -16.05 -7.81 16.63
CA GLU A 337 -17.32 -8.35 16.15
C GLU A 337 -17.75 -7.73 14.81
N THR A 338 -17.05 -6.71 14.33
CA THR A 338 -17.37 -6.06 13.04
C THR A 338 -17.22 -7.07 11.91
N SER A 339 -18.21 -7.11 11.01
CA SER A 339 -18.17 -8.03 9.87
C SER A 339 -17.00 -7.72 8.94
N LEU A 340 -16.44 -8.74 8.30
CA LEU A 340 -15.36 -8.53 7.34
C LEU A 340 -15.82 -7.67 6.15
N SER A 341 -17.10 -7.78 5.73
CA SER A 341 -17.70 -6.92 4.71
C SER A 341 -17.60 -5.45 5.09
N ASP A 342 -17.94 -5.09 6.33
CA ASP A 342 -17.90 -3.69 6.80
C ASP A 342 -16.46 -3.18 6.94
N VAL A 343 -15.53 -4.04 7.36
CA VAL A 343 -14.11 -3.71 7.42
C VAL A 343 -13.54 -3.47 6.02
N ILE A 344 -13.88 -4.31 5.04
CA ILE A 344 -13.49 -4.13 3.63
C ILE A 344 -14.09 -2.84 3.07
N GLU A 345 -15.38 -2.61 3.30
CA GLU A 345 -16.07 -1.38 2.87
C GLU A 345 -15.38 -0.14 3.42
N SER A 346 -15.06 -0.13 4.72
CA SER A 346 -14.37 0.96 5.38
C SER A 346 -12.94 1.15 4.84
N ALA A 347 -12.18 0.07 4.62
CA ALA A 347 -10.83 0.14 4.06
C ALA A 347 -10.83 0.75 2.65
N VAL A 348 -11.72 0.27 1.78
CA VAL A 348 -11.83 0.71 0.39
C VAL A 348 -12.34 2.14 0.32
N SER A 349 -13.42 2.49 1.04
CA SER A 349 -14.02 3.83 0.98
C SER A 349 -13.13 4.92 1.58
N ASN A 350 -12.27 4.59 2.56
CA ASN A 350 -11.30 5.53 3.13
C ASN A 350 -9.89 5.43 2.51
N HIS A 351 -9.69 4.52 1.55
CA HIS A 351 -8.40 4.26 0.89
C HIS A 351 -7.26 3.93 1.88
N VAL A 352 -7.58 3.22 2.97
CA VAL A 352 -6.61 2.84 4.01
C VAL A 352 -6.18 1.38 3.86
N HIS A 353 -4.93 1.08 4.25
CA HIS A 353 -4.37 -0.27 4.11
C HIS A 353 -4.58 -1.14 5.35
N ARG A 354 -5.17 -0.59 6.40
CA ARG A 354 -5.45 -1.28 7.67
C ARG A 354 -6.50 -0.53 8.48
N LEU A 355 -7.18 -1.27 9.34
CA LEU A 355 -8.03 -0.73 10.38
C LEU A 355 -7.48 -1.14 11.74
N TRP A 356 -7.51 -0.22 12.70
CA TRP A 356 -7.20 -0.54 14.08
C TRP A 356 -8.43 -1.14 14.76
N VAL A 357 -8.24 -2.27 15.43
CA VAL A 357 -9.28 -2.91 16.22
C VAL A 357 -9.28 -2.27 17.59
N VAL A 358 -10.42 -1.76 18.03
CA VAL A 358 -10.58 -1.14 19.35
C VAL A 358 -11.74 -1.78 20.11
N ASP A 359 -11.70 -1.70 21.43
CA ASP A 359 -12.83 -2.04 22.29
C ASP A 359 -13.84 -0.88 22.40
N GLY A 360 -14.89 -1.07 23.21
CA GLY A 360 -15.93 -0.06 23.44
C GLY A 360 -15.42 1.23 24.10
N GLU A 361 -14.24 1.20 24.73
CA GLU A 361 -13.61 2.35 25.38
C GLU A 361 -12.58 3.04 24.46
N GLY A 362 -12.43 2.56 23.22
CA GLY A 362 -11.48 3.08 22.23
C GLY A 362 -10.02 2.67 22.49
N LEU A 363 -9.80 1.61 23.27
CA LEU A 363 -8.46 1.07 23.52
C LEU A 363 -8.10 0.03 22.45
N LEU A 364 -6.85 0.06 22.00
CA LEU A 364 -6.35 -0.82 20.95
C LEU A 364 -6.35 -2.29 21.38
N GLN A 365 -6.98 -3.14 20.58
CA GLN A 365 -7.02 -4.59 20.75
C GLN A 365 -6.23 -5.33 19.66
N GLY A 366 -6.08 -4.73 18.48
CA GLY A 366 -5.35 -5.33 17.36
C GLY A 366 -5.33 -4.47 16.11
N VAL A 367 -4.95 -5.09 15.00
CA VAL A 367 -5.00 -4.49 13.65
C VAL A 367 -5.48 -5.53 12.65
N VAL A 368 -6.25 -5.09 11.66
CA VAL A 368 -6.61 -5.88 10.47
C VAL A 368 -6.05 -5.17 9.25
N SER A 369 -5.08 -5.79 8.57
CA SER A 369 -4.47 -5.25 7.34
C SER A 369 -5.12 -5.83 6.08
N LEU A 370 -4.86 -5.24 4.91
CA LEU A 370 -5.29 -5.84 3.62
C LEU A 370 -4.72 -7.26 3.44
N THR A 371 -3.51 -7.53 3.91
CA THR A 371 -2.90 -8.87 3.91
C THR A 371 -3.75 -9.86 4.71
N ASP A 372 -4.21 -9.45 5.90
CA ASP A 372 -5.07 -10.28 6.75
C ASP A 372 -6.42 -10.54 6.10
N MET A 373 -7.04 -9.50 5.53
CA MET A 373 -8.31 -9.63 4.81
C MET A 373 -8.18 -10.61 3.63
N VAL A 374 -7.14 -10.49 2.79
CA VAL A 374 -6.90 -11.41 1.69
C VAL A 374 -6.69 -12.84 2.20
N ARG A 375 -5.90 -13.02 3.26
CA ARG A 375 -5.61 -14.32 3.87
C ARG A 375 -6.88 -15.00 4.36
N VAL A 376 -7.67 -14.33 5.20
CA VAL A 376 -8.85 -14.97 5.81
C VAL A 376 -9.95 -15.27 4.80
N VAL A 377 -10.13 -14.43 3.77
CA VAL A 377 -11.08 -14.75 2.68
C VAL A 377 -10.61 -16.00 1.95
N ARG A 378 -9.33 -16.05 1.57
CA ARG A 378 -8.76 -17.21 0.86
C ARG A 378 -8.90 -18.49 1.69
N ASP A 379 -8.53 -18.45 2.95
CA ASP A 379 -8.55 -19.61 3.83
C ASP A 379 -9.98 -20.10 4.10
N ALA A 380 -10.94 -19.17 4.24
CA ALA A 380 -12.35 -19.51 4.41
C ALA A 380 -12.96 -20.17 3.15
N VAL A 381 -12.68 -19.64 1.95
CA VAL A 381 -13.24 -20.26 0.72
C VAL A 381 -12.63 -21.63 0.43
N LEU A 382 -11.34 -21.84 0.76
CA LEU A 382 -10.69 -23.14 0.61
C LEU A 382 -11.24 -24.17 1.61
N ARG A 383 -11.45 -23.77 2.87
CA ARG A 383 -12.07 -24.64 3.89
C ARG A 383 -13.48 -25.06 3.47
N ALA A 384 -14.30 -24.12 3.02
CA ALA A 384 -15.67 -24.42 2.58
C ALA A 384 -15.71 -25.43 1.41
N GLU A 385 -14.74 -25.37 0.49
CA GLU A 385 -14.64 -26.34 -0.60
C GLU A 385 -14.25 -27.74 -0.11
N GLN A 386 -13.29 -27.85 0.81
CA GLN A 386 -12.88 -29.13 1.40
C GLN A 386 -14.03 -29.81 2.16
N GLU A 387 -14.84 -29.03 2.88
CA GLU A 387 -16.03 -29.52 3.57
C GLU A 387 -17.07 -30.06 2.59
N LEU A 388 -17.32 -29.35 1.48
CA LEU A 388 -18.21 -29.80 0.40
C LEU A 388 -17.72 -31.11 -0.24
N GLU A 389 -16.42 -31.23 -0.53
CA GLU A 389 -15.83 -32.44 -1.10
C GLU A 389 -15.89 -33.63 -0.13
N GLY A 390 -15.67 -33.39 1.16
CA GLY A 390 -15.76 -34.42 2.20
C GLY A 390 -17.17 -34.99 2.36
N VAL A 391 -18.20 -34.14 2.28
CA VAL A 391 -19.61 -34.56 2.31
C VAL A 391 -19.98 -35.40 1.09
N VAL A 392 -19.49 -35.06 -0.10
CA VAL A 392 -19.77 -35.80 -1.35
C VAL A 392 -19.07 -37.16 -1.40
N GLN A 393 -17.94 -37.34 -0.71
CA GLN A 393 -17.23 -38.63 -0.65
C GLN A 393 -17.79 -39.61 0.40
N HIS A 394 -18.50 -39.10 1.41
CA HIS A 394 -19.01 -39.90 2.55
C HIS A 394 -20.54 -40.01 2.62
N GLY A 395 -21.27 -39.33 1.74
CA GLY A 395 -22.72 -39.46 1.55
C GLY A 395 -23.04 -40.13 0.22
#